data_AF-B4JEU3-F1
#
_entry.id   AF-B4JEU3-F1
#
_cell.length_a   1.000
_cell.length_b   1.000
_cell.length_c   1.000
_cell.angle_alpha   90.00
_cell.angle_beta   90.00
_cell.angle_gamma   90.00
#
_symmetry.space_group_name_H-M   'P 1'
#
loop_
_entity.id
_entity.type
_entity.pdbx_description
1 polymer ?
#
loop_
_entity_poly.entity_id
_entity_poly.type
_entity_poly.pdbx_seq_one_letter_code
_entity_poly.pdbx_strand_id
1 'polypeptide(L)' 'MGNPIWFVFWLLVLWFVSLVVAFFCSFLYIILYTLVVCIPGLSGVSDILLQGVQFPHYCAQAMMDCKSLC' A
#
# COMPACT_ATOMS: atom_id res chain seq x y z
N MET A 1 8.52 -19.25 17.66
CA MET A 1 9.33 -19.69 16.49
C MET A 1 8.79 -18.98 15.27
N GLY A 2 9.42 -17.87 14.87
CA GLY A 2 8.99 -17.10 13.70
C GLY A 2 9.09 -17.98 12.47
N ASN A 3 8.02 -18.10 11.70
CA ASN A 3 7.98 -18.98 10.54
C ASN A 3 8.62 -18.22 9.36
N PRO A 4 9.88 -18.50 8.97
CA PRO A 4 10.57 -17.74 7.94
C PRO A 4 9.85 -17.81 6.58
N ILE A 5 9.04 -18.85 6.37
CA ILE A 5 8.16 -19.00 5.20
C ILE A 5 7.12 -17.87 5.14
N TRP A 6 6.60 -17.40 6.27
CA TRP A 6 5.61 -16.31 6.31
C TRP A 6 6.22 -14.96 5.93
N PHE A 7 7.46 -14.71 6.37
CA PHE A 7 8.23 -13.54 5.99
C PHE A 7 8.52 -13.53 4.48
N VAL A 8 9.00 -14.65 3.93
CA VAL A 8 9.31 -14.78 2.49
C VAL A 8 8.04 -14.65 1.64
N PHE A 9 6.91 -15.20 2.09
CA PHE A 9 5.63 -15.06 1.40
C PHE A 9 5.20 -13.59 1.28
N TRP A 10 5.20 -12.85 2.38
CA TRP A 10 4.90 -11.41 2.33
C TRP A 10 5.93 -10.63 1.51
N LEU A 11 7.18 -11.07 1.42
CA LEU A 11 8.24 -10.42 0.64
C LEU A 11 7.98 -10.52 -0.85
N LEU A 12 7.60 -11.71 -1.31
CA LEU A 12 7.14 -11.93 -2.67
C LEU A 12 5.90 -11.07 -2.99
N VAL A 13 4.93 -10.99 -2.08
CA VAL A 13 3.73 -10.16 -2.26
C VAL A 13 4.07 -8.67 -2.32
N LEU A 14 4.97 -8.19 -1.46
CA LEU A 14 5.43 -6.80 -1.49
C LEU A 14 6.11 -6.47 -2.81
N TRP A 15 7.00 -7.35 -3.28
CA TRP A 15 7.78 -7.12 -4.49
C TRP A 15 6.95 -7.17 -5.77
N PHE A 16 6.09 -8.17 -5.93
CA PHE A 16 5.34 -8.36 -7.19
C PHE A 16 4.01 -7.62 -7.22
N VAL A 17 3.28 -7.58 -6.11
CA VAL A 17 1.92 -7.03 -6.07
C VAL A 17 1.96 -5.59 -5.57
N SER A 18 2.61 -5.37 -4.44
CA SER A 18 2.53 -4.06 -3.79
C SER A 18 3.24 -2.95 -4.56
N LEU A 19 4.36 -3.25 -5.22
CA LEU A 19 5.05 -2.27 -6.07
C LEU A 19 4.22 -1.86 -7.27
N VAL A 20 3.56 -2.81 -7.94
CA VAL A 20 2.71 -2.51 -9.12
C VAL A 20 1.49 -1.69 -8.71
N VAL A 21 0.82 -2.09 -7.63
CA VAL A 21 -0.35 -1.37 -7.12
C VAL A 21 0.03 0.04 -6.68
N ALA A 22 1.10 0.20 -5.89
CA ALA A 22 1.54 1.51 -5.41
C ALA A 22 2.00 2.43 -6.56
N PHE A 23 2.63 1.88 -7.60
CA PHE A 23 3.04 2.65 -8.77
C PHE A 23 1.82 3.19 -9.54
N PHE A 24 0.82 2.33 -9.77
CA PHE A 24 -0.39 2.70 -10.49
C PHE A 24 -1.25 3.69 -9.68
N CYS A 25 -1.39 3.45 -8.36
CA CYS A 25 -2.09 4.36 -7.45
C CYS A 25 -1.38 5.72 -7.32
N SER A 26 -0.04 5.75 -7.25
CA SER A 26 0.75 6.99 -7.18
C SER A 26 0.54 7.88 -8.40
N PHE A 27 0.57 7.28 -9.59
CA PHE A 27 0.36 8.01 -10.84
C PHE A 27 -1.03 8.66 -10.89
N LEU A 28 -2.08 7.92 -10.56
CA LEU A 28 -3.45 8.44 -10.51
C LEU A 28 -3.64 9.45 -9.38
N TYR A 29 -2.94 9.28 -8.25
CA TYR A 29 -3.05 10.16 -7.08
C TYR A 29 -2.53 11.55 -7.41
N ILE A 30 -1.39 11.66 -8.10
CA ILE A 30 -0.80 12.95 -8.48
C ILE A 30 -1.76 13.78 -9.37
N ILE A 31 -2.42 13.11 -10.32
CA ILE A 31 -3.40 13.74 -11.22
C ILE A 31 -4.64 14.15 -10.42
N LEU A 32 -5.21 13.26 -9.60
CA LEU A 32 -6.41 13.56 -8.83
C LEU A 32 -6.17 14.61 -7.74
N TYR A 33 -5.00 14.61 -7.11
CA TYR A 33 -4.63 15.57 -6.07
C TYR A 33 -4.60 17.00 -6.60
N THR A 34 -4.16 17.21 -7.84
CA THR A 34 -4.24 18.53 -8.48
C THR A 34 -5.67 18.94 -8.81
N LEU A 35 -6.56 18.00 -9.16
CA LEU A 35 -7.99 18.28 -9.37
C LEU A 35 -8.77 18.53 -8.06
N VAL A 36 -8.39 17.87 -6.96
CA VAL A 36 -9.01 18.04 -5.63
C VAL A 36 -8.95 19.49 -5.16
N VAL A 37 -7.87 20.22 -5.50
CA VAL A 37 -7.74 21.67 -5.20
C VAL A 37 -8.87 22.47 -5.85
N CYS A 38 -9.37 22.05 -7.02
CA CYS A 38 -10.47 22.70 -7.72
C CYS A 38 -11.85 22.14 -7.34
N ILE A 39 -11.94 20.87 -6.92
CA ILE A 39 -13.19 20.18 -6.62
C ILE A 39 -13.03 19.41 -5.29
N PRO A 40 -13.49 19.99 -4.15
CA PRO A 40 -13.30 19.38 -2.82
C PRO A 40 -14.09 18.07 -2.63
N GLY A 41 -15.07 17.78 -3.50
CA GLY A 41 -15.82 16.52 -3.47
C GLY A 41 -15.00 15.29 -3.88
N LEU A 42 -13.83 15.48 -4.47
CA LEU A 42 -12.97 14.39 -4.94
C LEU A 42 -11.97 13.88 -3.89
N SER A 43 -11.91 14.52 -2.71
CA SER A 43 -10.99 14.12 -1.62
C SER A 43 -11.13 12.65 -1.23
N GLY A 44 -12.35 12.11 -1.23
CA GLY A 44 -12.57 10.70 -0.91
C GLY A 44 -11.87 9.74 -1.87
N VAL A 45 -11.73 10.11 -3.15
CA VAL A 45 -11.02 9.28 -4.15
C VAL A 45 -9.51 9.38 -3.94
N SER A 46 -8.99 10.57 -3.60
CA SER A 46 -7.56 10.73 -3.30
C SER A 46 -7.15 9.96 -2.05
N ASP A 47 -7.98 9.92 -1.00
CA ASP A 47 -7.70 9.15 0.22
C ASP A 47 -7.63 7.64 -0.04
N ILE A 48 -8.56 7.10 -0.85
CA ILE A 48 -8.53 5.67 -1.23
C ILE A 48 -7.27 5.33 -2.03
N LEU A 49 -6.87 6.21 -2.96
CA LEU A 49 -5.63 6.04 -3.70
C LEU A 49 -4.39 6.13 -2.82
N LEU A 50 -4.39 7.04 -1.85
CA LEU A 50 -3.29 7.21 -0.89
C LEU A 50 -3.15 5.95 -0.03
N GLN A 51 -4.27 5.36 0.40
CA GLN A 51 -4.28 4.08 1.10
C GLN A 51 -3.71 2.95 0.23
N GLY A 52 -3.97 2.96 -1.09
CA GLY A 52 -3.36 2.05 -2.06
C GLY A 52 -1.84 2.25 -2.23
N VAL A 53 -1.36 3.51 -2.23
CA VAL A 53 0.08 3.83 -2.22
C VAL A 53 0.76 3.37 -0.93
N GLN A 54 0.03 3.35 0.19
CA GLN A 54 0.53 2.89 1.49
C GLN A 54 0.46 1.36 1.69
N PHE A 55 -0.10 0.63 0.74
CA PHE A 55 -0.14 -0.84 0.76
C PHE A 55 1.24 -1.53 0.94
N PRO A 56 2.37 -1.02 0.37
CA PRO A 56 3.70 -1.59 0.62
C PRO A 56 4.12 -1.44 2.06
N HIS A 57 3.71 -0.34 2.68
CA HIS A 57 3.98 -0.07 4.08
C HIS A 57 3.21 -1.03 4.98
N TYR A 58 1.95 -1.33 4.64
CA TYR A 58 1.17 -2.37 5.32
C TYR A 58 1.80 -3.76 5.16
N CYS A 59 2.25 -4.10 3.95
CA CYS A 59 2.95 -5.37 3.70
C CYS A 59 4.26 -5.47 4.48
N ALA A 60 5.05 -4.38 4.53
CA ALA A 60 6.29 -4.32 5.30
C ALA A 60 6.02 -4.42 6.80
N GLN A 61 4.96 -3.78 7.29
CA GLN A 61 4.55 -3.89 8.68
C GLN A 61 4.11 -5.33 9.01
N ALA A 62 3.35 -5.99 8.13
CA ALA A 62 2.98 -7.40 8.29
C ALA A 62 4.19 -8.37 8.29
N MET A 63 5.28 -8.03 7.61
CA MET A 63 6.56 -8.76 7.72
C MET A 63 7.21 -8.56 9.09
N MET A 64 7.26 -7.32 9.56
CA MET A 64 7.95 -6.94 10.80
C MET A 64 7.17 -7.38 12.04
N ASP A 65 5.85 -7.32 11.99
CA ASP A 65 4.98 -7.79 13.06
C ASP A 65 5.04 -9.29 13.26
N CYS A 66 5.61 -10.04 12.29
CA CYS A 66 6.08 -11.43 12.40
C CYS A 66 5.33 -12.20 13.49
N LYS A 67 3.99 -12.25 13.37
CA LYS A 67 3.10 -12.53 14.50
C LYS A 67 3.53 -13.86 15.11
N SER A 68 4.21 -13.83 16.27
CA SER A 68 4.14 -14.96 17.16
C SER A 68 2.67 -15.05 17.50
N LEU A 69 2.01 -16.09 17.02
CA LEU A 69 0.69 -16.48 17.51
C LEU A 69 0.85 -16.77 19.00
N CYS A 70 0.74 -15.71 19.79
CA CYS A 70 0.38 -15.74 21.20
C CYS A 70 -1.05 -15.22 21.28
#